data_AF-A0A935N564-F1
#
_entry.id   AF-A0A935N564-F1
#
_cell.length_a   1.000
_cell.length_b   1.000
_cell.length_c   1.000
_cell.angle_alpha   90.00
_cell.angle_beta   90.00
_cell.angle_gamma   90.00
#
_symmetry.space_group_name_H-M   'P 1'
#
loop_
_entity.id
_entity.type
_entity.pdbx_description
1 polymer ?
#
loop_
_entity_poly.entity_id
_entity_poly.type
_entity_poly.pdbx_seq_one_letter_code
_entity_poly.pdbx_strand_id
1 'polypeptide(L)'
;MRDKYGVIFNQAVVLLVSHFSSALGDIFRAAVILGLDNENNSILLDEEIKLTFKDMKERDWNMKSAAADLLIAKKDYTFQDMQSTVRAFDTYVGINLVRDEITNSIILGQAARHVIVHAGGIATERFMKQISKAYPRTLKPNMQLNDKVQFTAKDVTELKGKMLAYINNVVAKVEAAQIS
;
A
#
# COMPACT_ATOMS: atom_id res chain seq x y z
N MET A 1 19.15 -24.03 -15.86
CA MET A 1 17.88 -24.22 -15.11
C MET A 1 17.47 -23.04 -14.23
N ARG A 2 18.40 -22.28 -13.60
CA ARG A 2 18.06 -21.17 -12.68
C ARG A 2 17.28 -20.00 -13.32
N ASP A 3 17.53 -19.65 -14.59
CA ASP A 3 16.87 -18.48 -15.22
C ASP A 3 15.37 -18.67 -15.50
N LYS A 4 14.91 -19.90 -15.71
CA LYS A 4 13.49 -20.18 -15.98
C LYS A 4 12.60 -19.89 -14.75
N TYR A 5 13.14 -20.03 -13.54
CA TYR A 5 12.39 -19.75 -12.31
C TYR A 5 12.35 -18.26 -11.95
N GLY A 6 13.22 -17.43 -12.53
CA GLY A 6 13.22 -15.98 -12.27
C GLY A 6 11.90 -15.31 -12.63
N VAL A 7 11.26 -15.74 -13.72
CA VAL A 7 9.93 -15.26 -14.12
C VAL A 7 8.88 -15.61 -13.07
N ILE A 8 8.92 -16.82 -12.53
CA ILE A 8 7.99 -17.28 -11.49
C ILE A 8 8.14 -16.42 -10.23
N PHE A 9 9.36 -16.15 -9.79
CA PHE A 9 9.59 -15.29 -8.61
C PHE A 9 9.18 -13.84 -8.84
N ASN A 10 9.40 -13.30 -10.04
CA ASN A 10 8.89 -11.97 -10.40
C ASN A 10 7.36 -11.91 -10.33
N GLN A 11 6.66 -12.93 -10.84
CA GLN A 11 5.20 -13.00 -10.74
C GLN A 11 4.74 -13.18 -9.29
N ALA A 12 5.48 -13.93 -8.47
CA ALA A 12 5.20 -14.03 -7.04
C ALA A 12 5.30 -12.66 -6.35
N VAL A 13 6.29 -11.82 -6.70
CA VAL A 13 6.36 -10.44 -6.20
C VAL A 13 5.16 -9.61 -6.65
N VAL A 14 4.76 -9.71 -7.92
CA VAL A 14 3.58 -8.98 -8.44
C VAL A 14 2.32 -9.34 -7.64
N LEU A 15 2.07 -10.63 -7.42
CA LEU A 15 0.92 -11.11 -6.65
C LEU A 15 1.01 -10.69 -5.18
N LEU A 16 2.19 -10.82 -4.57
CA LEU A 16 2.42 -10.45 -3.18
C LEU A 16 2.16 -8.96 -2.94
N VAL A 17 2.69 -8.08 -3.80
CA VAL A 17 2.45 -6.63 -3.76
C VAL A 17 0.97 -6.32 -3.95
N SER A 18 0.32 -6.95 -4.92
CA SER A 18 -1.11 -6.74 -5.17
C SER A 18 -1.97 -7.15 -3.97
N HIS A 19 -1.66 -8.29 -3.35
CA HIS A 19 -2.35 -8.74 -2.14
C HIS A 19 -2.10 -7.78 -0.96
N PHE A 20 -0.86 -7.35 -0.74
CA PHE A 20 -0.50 -6.39 0.31
C PHE A 20 -1.28 -5.06 0.17
N SER A 21 -1.35 -4.50 -1.04
CA SER A 21 -2.12 -3.29 -1.29
C SER A 21 -3.62 -3.48 -1.04
N SER A 22 -4.18 -4.64 -1.41
CA SER A 22 -5.58 -4.95 -1.10
C SER A 22 -5.82 -5.01 0.41
N ALA A 23 -4.96 -5.75 1.12
CA ALA A 23 -5.06 -5.92 2.58
C ALA A 23 -4.97 -4.58 3.32
N LEU A 24 -4.06 -3.68 2.91
CA LEU A 24 -4.00 -2.33 3.46
C LEU A 24 -5.29 -1.53 3.22
N GLY A 25 -5.91 -1.70 2.04
CA GLY A 25 -7.20 -1.07 1.75
C GLY A 25 -8.31 -1.59 2.65
N ASP A 26 -8.34 -2.89 2.91
CA ASP A 26 -9.34 -3.49 3.81
C ASP A 26 -9.13 -3.04 5.26
N ILE A 27 -7.87 -2.97 5.72
CA ILE A 27 -7.54 -2.42 7.04
C ILE A 27 -7.94 -0.95 7.13
N PHE A 28 -7.66 -0.15 6.10
CA PHE A 28 -8.05 1.25 6.08
C PHE A 28 -9.58 1.42 6.15
N ARG A 29 -10.33 0.61 5.39
CA ARG A 29 -11.80 0.62 5.45
C ARG A 29 -12.31 0.31 6.85
N ALA A 30 -11.80 -0.75 7.45
CA ALA A 30 -12.15 -1.11 8.82
C ALA A 30 -11.82 0.04 9.79
N ALA A 31 -10.66 0.65 9.66
CA ALA A 31 -10.23 1.74 10.53
C ALA A 31 -11.11 3.00 10.36
N VAL A 32 -11.50 3.37 9.13
CA VAL A 32 -12.43 4.48 8.88
C VAL A 32 -13.81 4.20 9.46
N ILE A 33 -14.35 3.00 9.26
CA ILE A 33 -15.66 2.61 9.81
C ILE A 33 -15.67 2.77 11.33
N LEU A 34 -14.59 2.34 11.99
CA LEU A 34 -14.43 2.46 13.44
C LEU A 34 -14.22 3.93 13.86
N GLY A 35 -13.47 4.70 13.07
CA GLY A 35 -13.27 6.13 13.29
C GLY A 35 -14.56 6.95 13.20
N LEU A 36 -15.55 6.54 12.41
CA LEU A 36 -16.86 7.18 12.37
C LEU A 36 -17.68 6.98 13.65
N ASP A 37 -17.41 5.90 14.39
CA ASP A 37 -18.07 5.63 15.67
C ASP A 37 -17.40 6.37 16.84
N ASN A 38 -16.17 6.86 16.65
CA ASN A 38 -15.42 7.63 17.63
C ASN A 38 -15.41 9.13 17.28
N GLU A 39 -16.06 9.96 18.09
CA GLU A 39 -16.19 11.42 17.87
C GLU A 39 -14.86 12.21 17.89
N ASN A 40 -13.74 11.55 18.21
CA ASN A 40 -12.42 12.19 18.34
C ASN A 40 -11.73 12.50 17.01
N ASN A 41 -12.24 12.05 15.85
CA ASN A 41 -11.61 12.28 14.55
C ASN A 41 -12.34 13.36 13.73
N SER A 42 -12.14 14.62 14.12
CA SER A 42 -12.83 15.77 13.49
C SER A 42 -12.55 15.87 11.99
N ILE A 43 -11.35 15.52 11.52
CA ILE A 43 -10.99 15.59 10.09
C ILE A 43 -11.85 14.66 9.24
N LEU A 44 -12.11 13.44 9.73
CA LEU A 44 -12.98 12.49 9.05
C LEU A 44 -14.44 12.95 9.03
N LEU A 45 -14.91 13.54 10.14
CA LEU A 45 -16.30 14.01 10.28
C LEU A 45 -16.58 15.31 9.53
N ASP A 46 -15.58 16.18 9.40
CA ASP A 46 -15.65 17.45 8.69
C ASP A 46 -15.42 17.30 7.17
N GLU A 47 -15.13 16.09 6.68
CA GLU A 47 -14.84 15.85 5.27
C GLU A 47 -16.10 15.94 4.40
N GLU A 48 -16.11 16.88 3.46
CA GLU A 48 -17.21 17.05 2.52
C GLU A 48 -17.04 16.17 1.27
N ILE A 49 -18.02 15.30 1.00
CA ILE A 49 -18.03 14.43 -0.19
C ILE A 49 -19.23 14.76 -1.08
N LYS A 50 -18.96 15.23 -2.30
CA LYS A 50 -19.99 15.48 -3.31
C LYS A 50 -20.43 14.18 -3.99
N LEU A 51 -21.73 13.87 -3.87
CA LEU A 51 -22.38 12.68 -4.40
C LEU A 51 -23.45 13.00 -5.43
N THR A 52 -23.63 12.12 -6.41
CA THR A 52 -24.77 12.16 -7.33
C THR A 52 -25.88 11.22 -6.85
N PHE A 53 -27.12 11.43 -7.28
CA PHE A 53 -28.20 10.48 -7.00
C PHE A 53 -27.92 9.06 -7.52
N LYS A 54 -27.12 8.95 -8.59
CA LYS A 54 -26.63 7.65 -9.09
C LYS A 54 -25.71 6.97 -8.06
N ASP A 55 -24.77 7.71 -7.49
CA ASP A 55 -23.86 7.21 -6.45
C ASP A 55 -24.61 6.69 -5.21
N MET A 56 -25.71 7.35 -4.83
CA MET A 56 -26.56 6.93 -3.71
C MET A 56 -27.35 5.66 -4.03
N LYS A 57 -27.90 5.56 -5.25
CA LYS A 57 -28.68 4.41 -5.70
C LYS A 57 -27.83 3.15 -5.85
N GLU A 58 -26.60 3.27 -6.33
CA GLU A 58 -25.69 2.13 -6.55
C GLU A 58 -25.16 1.51 -5.26
N ARG A 59 -25.18 2.25 -4.14
CA ARG A 59 -24.59 1.83 -2.85
C ARG A 59 -25.61 1.47 -1.77
N ASP A 60 -26.91 1.40 -2.09
CA ASP A 60 -28.01 1.15 -1.14
C ASP A 60 -27.81 1.87 0.21
N TRP A 61 -27.67 3.20 0.11
CA TRP A 61 -27.11 4.12 1.12
C TRP A 61 -26.96 3.57 2.55
N ASN A 62 -25.81 2.96 2.83
CA ASN A 62 -25.31 2.69 4.17
C ASN A 62 -24.05 3.56 4.40
N MET A 63 -24.19 4.60 5.23
CA MET A 63 -23.14 5.59 5.47
C MET A 63 -21.83 4.95 5.95
N LYS A 64 -21.90 3.99 6.89
CA LYS A 64 -20.69 3.37 7.46
C LYS A 64 -19.91 2.60 6.41
N SER A 65 -20.59 1.74 5.63
CA SER A 65 -19.92 0.97 4.58
C SER A 65 -19.51 1.82 3.38
N ALA A 66 -20.27 2.88 3.07
CA ALA A 66 -20.00 3.73 1.92
C ALA A 66 -18.88 4.76 2.17
N ALA A 67 -18.70 5.25 3.40
CA ALA A 67 -17.77 6.33 3.70
C ALA A 67 -16.32 6.01 3.31
N ALA A 68 -15.83 4.82 3.70
CA ALA A 68 -14.46 4.42 3.38
C ALA A 68 -14.23 4.28 1.86
N ASP A 69 -15.17 3.65 1.15
CA ASP A 69 -15.09 3.51 -0.30
C ASP A 69 -15.22 4.84 -1.04
N LEU A 70 -16.02 5.77 -0.51
CA LEU A 70 -16.14 7.12 -1.04
C LEU A 70 -14.85 7.92 -0.85
N LEU A 71 -14.20 7.84 0.31
CA LEU A 71 -12.90 8.46 0.55
C LEU A 71 -11.85 7.91 -0.42
N ILE A 72 -11.75 6.58 -0.54
CA ILE A 72 -10.80 5.92 -1.45
C ILE A 72 -11.05 6.38 -2.89
N ALA A 73 -12.29 6.35 -3.36
CA ALA A 73 -12.63 6.68 -4.74
C ALA A 73 -12.47 8.17 -5.07
N LYS A 74 -12.87 9.07 -4.17
CA LYS A 74 -12.88 10.51 -4.44
C LYS A 74 -11.52 11.16 -4.26
N LYS A 75 -10.69 10.62 -3.37
CA LYS A 75 -9.31 11.10 -3.15
C LYS A 75 -8.27 10.32 -3.98
N ASP A 76 -8.73 9.38 -4.81
CA ASP A 76 -7.89 8.53 -5.67
C ASP A 76 -6.78 7.83 -4.89
N TYR A 77 -7.12 7.33 -3.69
CA TYR A 77 -6.14 6.62 -2.87
C TYR A 77 -5.86 5.26 -3.47
N THR A 78 -4.58 5.05 -3.80
CA THR A 78 -4.07 3.72 -4.12
C THR A 78 -3.12 3.29 -3.01
N PHE A 79 -3.40 2.13 -2.41
CA PHE A 79 -2.48 1.49 -1.45
C PHE A 79 -1.30 0.78 -2.14
N GLN A 80 -1.07 1.13 -3.41
CA GLN A 80 0.06 0.68 -4.23
C GLN A 80 1.28 1.59 -4.11
N ASP A 81 1.12 2.74 -3.45
CA ASP A 81 2.17 3.71 -3.19
C ASP A 81 2.21 4.01 -1.68
N MET A 82 3.33 3.70 -1.02
CA MET A 82 3.45 3.90 0.43
C MET A 82 3.28 5.35 0.87
N GLN A 83 3.64 6.34 0.05
CA GLN A 83 3.45 7.75 0.41
C GLN A 83 1.96 8.10 0.48
N SER A 84 1.16 7.55 -0.42
CA SER A 84 -0.29 7.71 -0.43
C SER A 84 -0.94 6.95 0.73
N THR A 85 -0.47 5.73 1.03
CA THR A 85 -0.89 4.98 2.22
C THR A 85 -0.65 5.76 3.52
N VAL A 86 0.58 6.26 3.74
CA VAL A 86 0.93 7.02 4.96
C VAL A 86 0.02 8.24 5.12
N ARG A 87 -0.16 9.01 4.03
CA ARG A 87 -1.05 10.19 4.05
C ARG A 87 -2.50 9.81 4.38
N ALA A 88 -3.03 8.75 3.79
CA ALA A 88 -4.41 8.32 4.04
C ALA A 88 -4.62 7.96 5.52
N PHE A 89 -3.74 7.12 6.09
CA PHE A 89 -3.84 6.70 7.49
C PHE A 89 -3.62 7.86 8.48
N ASP A 90 -2.70 8.77 8.18
CA ASP A 90 -2.45 9.95 9.02
C ASP A 90 -3.66 10.89 9.02
N THR A 91 -4.17 11.25 7.84
CA THR A 91 -5.28 12.20 7.70
C THR A 91 -6.61 11.65 8.21
N TYR A 92 -6.97 10.41 7.87
CA TYR A 92 -8.33 9.91 8.12
C TYR A 92 -8.44 8.94 9.27
N VAL A 93 -7.33 8.42 9.78
CA VAL A 93 -7.31 7.49 10.91
C VAL A 93 -6.50 8.06 12.08
N GLY A 94 -5.76 9.16 11.88
CA GLY A 94 -4.90 9.72 12.92
C GLY A 94 -3.69 8.84 13.25
N ILE A 95 -3.31 7.93 12.35
CA ILE A 95 -2.21 6.99 12.57
C ILE A 95 -0.99 7.39 11.75
N ASN A 96 0.06 7.79 12.46
CA ASN A 96 1.35 8.06 11.84
C ASN A 96 2.10 6.75 11.52
N LEU A 97 2.20 6.45 10.23
CA LEU A 97 2.96 5.32 9.70
C LEU A 97 4.38 5.79 9.33
N VAL A 98 5.36 5.38 10.13
CA VAL A 98 6.76 5.81 9.99
C VAL A 98 7.43 5.11 8.82
N ARG A 99 8.26 5.86 8.08
CA ARG A 99 9.12 5.30 7.04
C ARG A 99 10.42 4.76 7.66
N ASP A 100 10.62 3.47 7.50
CA ASP A 100 11.77 2.72 8.00
C ASP A 100 12.36 1.79 6.92
N GLU A 101 13.31 0.92 7.29
CA GLU A 101 13.92 -0.04 6.37
C GLU A 101 12.91 -1.06 5.79
N ILE A 102 11.90 -1.45 6.58
CA ILE A 102 10.80 -2.32 6.16
C ILE A 102 10.02 -1.62 5.05
N THR A 103 9.57 -0.40 5.31
CA THR A 103 8.83 0.44 4.36
C THR A 103 9.63 0.68 3.09
N ASN A 104 10.93 0.97 3.19
CA ASN A 104 11.81 1.18 2.04
C ASN A 104 11.92 -0.08 1.15
N SER A 105 11.98 -1.26 1.76
CA SER A 105 11.99 -2.52 1.02
C SER A 105 10.64 -2.80 0.33
N ILE A 106 9.53 -2.42 0.96
CA ILE A 106 8.18 -2.52 0.37
C ILE A 106 8.03 -1.56 -0.82
N ILE A 107 8.53 -0.33 -0.72
CA ILE A 107 8.56 0.64 -1.83
C ILE A 107 9.27 0.05 -3.05
N LEU A 108 10.39 -0.65 -2.85
CA LEU A 108 11.07 -1.35 -3.94
C LEU A 108 10.19 -2.44 -4.56
N GLY A 109 9.49 -3.25 -3.75
CA GLY A 109 8.54 -4.25 -4.25
C GLY A 109 7.41 -3.64 -5.08
N GLN A 110 6.81 -2.56 -4.59
CA GLN A 110 5.75 -1.81 -5.29
C GLN A 110 6.25 -1.21 -6.61
N ALA A 111 7.41 -0.56 -6.62
CA ALA A 111 8.02 -0.03 -7.84
C ALA A 111 8.37 -1.17 -8.83
N ALA A 112 8.84 -2.31 -8.32
CA ALA A 112 9.23 -3.44 -9.15
C ALA A 112 8.02 -4.09 -9.84
N ARG A 113 6.85 -4.14 -9.19
CA ARG A 113 5.60 -4.61 -9.81
C ARG A 113 5.34 -3.90 -11.13
N HIS A 114 5.44 -2.57 -11.16
CA HIS A 114 5.21 -1.78 -12.37
C HIS A 114 6.19 -2.17 -13.49
N VAL A 115 7.48 -2.32 -13.16
CA VAL A 115 8.51 -2.69 -14.14
C VAL A 115 8.35 -4.11 -14.67
N ILE A 116 8.03 -5.06 -13.80
CA ILE A 116 7.82 -6.47 -14.17
C ILE A 116 6.63 -6.60 -15.13
N VAL A 117 5.52 -5.91 -14.84
CA VAL A 117 4.29 -6.02 -15.63
C VAL A 117 4.34 -5.21 -16.92
N HIS A 118 4.91 -4.00 -16.90
CA HIS A 118 4.77 -3.05 -18.01
C HIS A 118 6.06 -2.71 -18.76
N ALA A 119 7.24 -3.01 -18.21
CA ALA A 119 8.53 -2.63 -18.81
C ALA A 119 9.44 -3.84 -19.09
N GLY A 120 8.85 -5.03 -19.28
CA GLY A 120 9.61 -6.26 -19.57
C GLY A 120 10.58 -6.68 -18.45
N GLY A 121 10.42 -6.15 -17.24
CA GLY A 121 11.36 -6.37 -16.15
C GLY A 121 12.66 -5.58 -16.25
N ILE A 122 12.73 -4.49 -17.01
CA ILE A 122 13.92 -3.64 -17.12
C ILE A 122 13.78 -2.38 -16.25
N ALA A 123 14.78 -2.11 -15.40
CA ALA A 123 14.82 -0.94 -14.53
C ALA A 123 14.82 0.36 -15.36
N THR A 124 13.72 1.11 -15.30
CA THR A 124 13.56 2.39 -16.02
C THR A 124 13.97 3.58 -15.16
N GLU A 125 14.10 4.77 -15.76
CA GLU A 125 14.37 6.00 -15.00
C GLU A 125 13.29 6.28 -13.95
N ARG A 126 12.02 6.04 -14.29
CA ARG A 126 10.90 6.20 -13.35
C ARG A 126 11.06 5.28 -12.15
N PHE A 127 11.41 4.02 -12.40
CA PHE A 127 11.67 3.03 -11.35
C PHE A 127 12.83 3.47 -10.46
N MET A 128 13.96 3.89 -11.06
CA MET A 128 15.12 4.38 -10.33
C MET A 128 14.80 5.60 -9.46
N LYS A 129 14.00 6.54 -9.97
CA LYS A 129 13.52 7.71 -9.20
C LYS A 129 12.64 7.31 -8.02
N GLN A 130 11.82 6.27 -8.15
CA GLN A 130 10.98 5.78 -7.05
C GLN A 130 11.83 5.14 -5.93
N ILE A 131 12.83 4.33 -6.29
CA ILE A 131 13.64 3.61 -5.31
C ILE A 131 14.82 4.42 -4.77
N SER A 132 15.19 5.54 -5.39
CA SER A 132 16.34 6.36 -4.96
C SER A 132 16.19 6.89 -3.54
N LYS A 133 14.96 7.23 -3.14
CA LYS A 133 14.65 7.69 -1.78
C LYS A 133 14.43 6.54 -0.80
N ALA A 134 14.32 5.30 -1.27
CA ALA A 134 14.09 4.12 -0.45
C ALA A 134 15.41 3.54 0.07
N TYR A 135 16.04 4.27 0.99
CA TYR A 135 17.31 3.90 1.63
C TYR A 135 17.25 4.20 3.14
N PRO A 136 17.81 3.33 4.01
CA PRO A 136 18.39 2.02 3.69
C PRO A 136 17.32 1.00 3.28
N ARG A 137 17.71 0.00 2.49
CA ARG A 137 16.90 -1.18 2.17
C ARG A 137 17.80 -2.40 2.00
N THR A 138 17.29 -3.55 2.41
CA THR A 138 18.01 -4.84 2.32
C THR A 138 17.73 -5.58 1.01
N LEU A 139 16.57 -5.34 0.38
CA LEU A 139 16.25 -5.90 -0.93
C LEU A 139 16.91 -5.10 -2.05
N LYS A 140 17.68 -5.79 -2.90
CA LYS A 140 18.27 -5.24 -4.13
C LYS A 140 18.90 -3.83 -3.91
N PRO A 141 19.86 -3.69 -2.97
CA PRO A 141 20.36 -2.39 -2.54
C PRO A 141 21.08 -1.63 -3.67
N ASN A 142 21.70 -2.35 -4.61
CA ASN A 142 22.62 -1.78 -5.60
C ASN A 142 22.09 -1.79 -7.05
N MET A 143 20.76 -1.71 -7.26
CA MET A 143 20.19 -1.67 -8.62
C MET A 143 20.60 -0.41 -9.38
N GLN A 144 20.80 -0.58 -10.68
CA GLN A 144 21.15 0.47 -11.64
C GLN A 144 20.10 0.59 -12.74
N LEU A 145 20.16 1.70 -13.48
CA LEU A 145 19.33 1.90 -14.68
C LEU A 145 19.63 0.80 -15.71
N ASN A 146 18.58 0.31 -16.39
CA ASN A 146 18.62 -0.79 -17.37
C ASN A 146 18.97 -2.17 -16.81
N ASP A 147 19.16 -2.31 -15.49
CA ASP A 147 19.29 -3.63 -14.89
C ASP A 147 18.01 -4.46 -15.10
N LYS A 148 18.20 -5.76 -15.30
CA LYS A 148 17.09 -6.71 -15.30
C LYS A 148 16.62 -6.92 -13.86
N VAL A 149 15.38 -6.54 -13.59
CA VAL A 149 14.67 -6.83 -12.35
C VAL A 149 14.36 -8.33 -12.30
N GLN A 150 15.09 -9.05 -11.46
CA GLN A 150 14.95 -10.49 -11.31
C GLN A 150 15.03 -10.89 -9.84
N PHE A 151 13.90 -11.31 -9.27
CA PHE A 151 13.80 -11.77 -7.88
C PHE A 151 14.16 -13.25 -7.75
N THR A 152 14.61 -13.62 -6.56
CA THR A 152 14.86 -14.99 -6.13
C THR A 152 13.82 -15.43 -5.10
N ALA A 153 13.74 -16.73 -4.80
CA ALA A 153 12.90 -17.25 -3.72
C ALA A 153 13.18 -16.57 -2.37
N LYS A 154 14.47 -16.27 -2.09
CA LYS A 154 14.88 -15.57 -0.87
C LYS A 154 14.31 -14.15 -0.85
N ASP A 155 14.44 -13.42 -1.95
CA ASP A 155 13.92 -12.04 -2.05
C ASP A 155 12.40 -12.00 -1.84
N VAL A 156 11.66 -12.95 -2.43
CA VAL A 156 10.19 -13.07 -2.26
C VAL A 156 9.84 -13.33 -0.80
N THR A 157 10.56 -14.25 -0.14
CA THR A 157 10.33 -14.61 1.26
C THR A 157 10.63 -13.42 2.18
N GLU A 158 11.71 -12.70 1.93
CA GLU A 158 12.09 -11.51 2.68
C GLU A 158 11.07 -10.38 2.50
N LEU A 159 10.64 -10.11 1.26
CA LEU A 159 9.60 -9.11 0.99
C LEU A 159 8.28 -9.47 1.69
N LYS A 160 7.88 -10.74 1.66
CA LYS A 160 6.70 -11.23 2.37
C LYS A 160 6.82 -10.98 3.87
N GLY A 161 7.94 -11.33 4.48
CA GLY A 161 8.18 -11.12 5.91
C GLY A 161 8.03 -9.64 6.30
N LYS A 162 8.59 -8.74 5.50
CA LYS A 162 8.49 -7.28 5.70
C LYS A 162 7.06 -6.76 5.54
N MET A 163 6.34 -7.22 4.52
CA MET A 163 4.94 -6.85 4.31
C MET A 163 4.03 -7.33 5.46
N LEU A 164 4.24 -8.55 5.96
CA LEU A 164 3.51 -9.05 7.12
C LEU A 164 3.84 -8.26 8.39
N ALA A 165 5.12 -7.97 8.63
CA ALA A 165 5.54 -7.15 9.77
C ALA A 165 4.90 -5.75 9.72
N TYR A 166 4.85 -5.13 8.53
CA TYR A 166 4.19 -3.85 8.32
C TYR A 166 2.68 -3.93 8.59
N ILE A 167 1.98 -4.91 8.01
CA ILE A 167 0.54 -5.12 8.25
C ILE A 167 0.26 -5.29 9.74
N ASN A 168 1.02 -6.14 10.44
CA ASN A 168 0.85 -6.36 11.87
C ASN A 168 1.05 -5.07 12.67
N ASN A 169 2.02 -4.22 12.29
CA ASN A 169 2.22 -2.93 12.93
C ASN A 169 1.03 -1.98 12.69
N VAL A 170 0.51 -1.92 11.47
CA VAL A 170 -0.66 -1.09 11.14
C VAL A 170 -1.88 -1.56 11.94
N VAL A 171 -2.16 -2.87 11.96
CA VAL A 171 -3.28 -3.44 12.72
C VAL A 171 -3.15 -3.10 14.21
N ALA A 172 -2.00 -3.32 14.82
CA ALA A 172 -1.77 -3.00 16.23
C ALA A 172 -1.97 -1.50 16.53
N LYS A 173 -1.56 -0.61 15.62
CA LYS A 173 -1.79 0.84 15.77
C LYS A 173 -3.27 1.20 15.63
N VAL A 174 -3.98 0.57 14.70
CA VAL A 174 -5.42 0.76 14.51
C VAL A 174 -6.18 0.29 15.74
N GLU A 175 -5.84 -0.86 16.30
CA GLU A 175 -6.43 -1.37 17.54
C GLU A 175 -6.13 -0.46 18.74
N ALA A 176 -4.89 0.04 18.88
CA ALA A 176 -4.52 0.94 19.96
C ALA A 176 -5.26 2.30 19.88
N ALA A 177 -5.42 2.83 18.67
CA ALA A 177 -6.19 4.06 18.43
C ALA A 177 -7.69 3.93 18.74
N GLN A 178 -8.21 2.71 18.89
CA GLN A 178 -9.61 2.47 19.27
C GLN A 178 -9.84 2.50 20.78
N ILE A 179 -8.80 2.25 21.59
CA ILE A 179 -8.88 2.20 23.06
C ILE A 179 -8.64 3.58 23.70
N SER A 180 -8.15 4.54 22.89
CA SER A 180 -7.74 5.89 23.33
C SER A 180 -8.85 6.92 23.13
#